data_AF-A0A0F3R7T4-F1
#
_entry.id   AF-A0A0F3R7T4-F1
#
_cell.length_a   1.000
_cell.length_b   1.000
_cell.length_c   1.000
_cell.angle_alpha   90.00
_cell.angle_beta   90.00
_cell.angle_gamma   90.00
#
_symmetry.space_group_name_H-M   'P 1'
#
loop_
_entity.id
_entity.type
_entity.pdbx_description
1 polymer ?
#
loop_
_entity_poly.entity_id
_entity_poly.type
_entity_poly.pdbx_seq_one_letter_code
_entity_poly.pdbx_strand_id
1 'polypeptide(L)'
;MLLLCERHKDANKKNNIKQEKDNKLPLICPIVVYANDKPYNAPRSFWELFEDSSTAKEMMGEEYLLVDLQKQSDDAIEEKKHLGMMEYMLKHIKARDILNLWQSLLEKFESSIEIDKENGFIYIKWLLWYSDAKV
;
A
#
# COMPACT_ATOMS: atom_id res chain seq x y z
N MET A 1 -1.19 -25.85 -11.07
CA MET A 1 -2.40 -25.01 -11.16
C MET A 1 -3.40 -25.58 -10.15
N LEU A 2 -3.73 -24.83 -9.08
CA LEU A 2 -4.39 -25.34 -7.87
C LEU A 2 -5.86 -25.71 -8.12
N LEU A 3 -6.14 -27.00 -8.32
CA LEU A 3 -7.48 -27.60 -8.45
C LEU A 3 -8.43 -27.29 -7.28
N LEU A 4 -7.88 -26.85 -6.13
CA LEU A 4 -8.66 -26.41 -4.96
C LEU A 4 -9.55 -25.20 -5.27
N CYS A 5 -9.13 -24.29 -6.14
CA CYS A 5 -9.94 -23.12 -6.53
C CYS A 5 -11.08 -23.49 -7.49
N GLU A 6 -11.02 -24.64 -8.15
CA GLU A 6 -11.99 -25.04 -9.17
C GLU A 6 -13.23 -25.72 -8.57
N ARG A 7 -13.11 -26.45 -7.45
CA ARG A 7 -14.25 -27.13 -6.80
C ARG A 7 -15.39 -26.19 -6.39
N HIS A 8 -15.10 -24.92 -6.11
CA HIS A 8 -16.13 -23.91 -5.79
C HIS A 8 -16.92 -23.42 -7.01
N LYS A 9 -16.44 -23.65 -8.24
CA LYS A 9 -17.16 -23.24 -9.47
C LYS A 9 -18.31 -24.18 -9.82
N ASP A 10 -18.18 -25.48 -9.54
CA ASP A 10 -19.14 -26.49 -10.04
C ASP A 10 -20.40 -26.65 -9.19
N ALA A 11 -20.36 -26.32 -7.89
CA ALA A 11 -21.53 -26.41 -7.01
C ALA A 11 -22.64 -25.41 -7.38
N ASN A 12 -22.30 -24.30 -8.04
CA ASN A 12 -23.21 -23.20 -8.37
C ASN A 12 -23.99 -23.40 -9.70
N LYS A 13 -23.76 -24.50 -10.43
CA LYS A 13 -24.36 -24.69 -11.77
C LYS A 13 -25.77 -25.32 -11.74
N LYS A 14 -26.29 -25.72 -10.57
CA LYS A 14 -27.54 -26.52 -10.49
C LYS A 14 -28.78 -25.82 -9.91
N ASN A 15 -28.69 -24.63 -9.31
CA ASN A 15 -29.86 -23.98 -8.72
C ASN A 15 -30.00 -22.52 -9.18
N ASN A 16 -31.11 -22.21 -9.85
CA ASN A 16 -31.52 -20.87 -10.31
C ASN A 16 -31.99 -19.97 -9.15
N ILE A 17 -31.19 -19.84 -8.09
CA ILE A 17 -31.44 -18.89 -7.00
C ILE A 17 -30.20 -18.01 -6.92
N LYS A 18 -30.38 -16.69 -7.11
CA LYS A 18 -29.36 -15.66 -6.86
C LYS A 18 -28.99 -15.67 -5.38
N GLN A 19 -28.16 -16.63 -4.96
CA GLN A 19 -27.44 -16.54 -3.70
C GLN A 19 -26.22 -15.66 -3.95
N GLU A 20 -26.07 -14.63 -3.13
CA GLU A 20 -24.84 -13.83 -3.06
C GLU A 20 -23.66 -14.80 -3.01
N LYS A 21 -22.79 -14.71 -4.02
CA LYS A 21 -21.60 -15.55 -4.08
C LYS A 21 -20.77 -15.27 -2.83
N ASP A 22 -20.75 -16.21 -1.89
CA ASP A 22 -19.83 -16.16 -0.76
C ASP A 22 -18.43 -16.38 -1.33
N ASN A 23 -17.79 -15.29 -1.78
CA ASN A 23 -16.48 -15.26 -2.46
C ASN A 23 -15.31 -15.56 -1.51
N LYS A 24 -15.59 -16.21 -0.38
CA LYS A 24 -14.58 -16.52 0.64
C LYS A 24 -13.76 -17.73 0.20
N LEU A 25 -12.46 -17.63 0.43
CA LEU A 25 -11.54 -18.74 0.20
C LEU A 25 -11.81 -19.86 1.22
N PRO A 26 -11.66 -21.14 0.84
CA PRO A 26 -11.71 -22.24 1.80
C PRO A 26 -10.54 -22.15 2.79
N LEU A 27 -10.71 -22.74 3.99
CA LEU A 27 -9.61 -22.86 4.95
C LEU A 27 -8.49 -23.74 4.35
N ILE A 28 -7.25 -23.26 4.39
CA ILE A 28 -6.07 -23.97 3.90
C ILE A 28 -5.18 -24.30 5.09
N CYS A 29 -4.81 -25.58 5.24
CA CYS A 29 -3.82 -26.04 6.21
C CYS A 29 -2.50 -26.36 5.48
N PRO A 30 -1.48 -25.50 5.53
CA PRO A 30 -0.19 -25.79 4.90
C PRO A 30 0.58 -26.82 5.74
N ILE A 31 0.91 -27.97 5.12
CA ILE A 31 1.74 -29.01 5.73
C ILE A 31 2.95 -29.24 4.82
N VAL A 32 4.15 -29.13 5.39
CA VAL A 32 5.41 -29.47 4.72
C VAL A 32 6.00 -30.70 5.38
N VAL A 33 6.19 -31.77 4.60
CA VAL A 33 6.85 -32.99 5.05
C VAL A 33 8.30 -32.95 4.57
N TYR A 34 9.23 -32.87 5.50
CA TYR A 34 10.66 -32.86 5.23
C TYR A 34 11.30 -34.16 5.74
N ALA A 35 11.92 -34.92 4.84
CA ALA A 35 12.56 -36.20 5.13
C ALA A 35 14.00 -36.18 4.61
N ASN A 36 14.95 -35.95 5.51
CA ASN A 36 16.37 -35.92 5.19
C ASN A 36 17.19 -36.51 6.34
N ASP A 37 18.48 -36.73 6.09
CA ASP A 37 19.46 -37.23 7.05
C ASP A 37 19.74 -36.25 8.22
N LYS A 38 19.59 -34.94 8.01
CA LYS A 38 19.69 -33.91 9.07
C LYS A 38 18.34 -33.31 9.45
N PRO A 39 18.11 -32.93 10.72
CA PRO A 39 16.91 -32.21 11.15
C PRO A 39 16.72 -30.87 10.42
N TYR A 40 15.46 -30.50 10.18
CA TYR A 40 15.10 -29.19 9.62
C TYR A 40 15.44 -28.06 10.61
N ASN A 41 16.20 -27.06 10.15
CA ASN A 41 16.70 -25.96 10.98
C ASN A 41 16.42 -24.56 10.40
N ALA A 42 15.61 -24.46 9.35
CA ALA A 42 15.21 -23.17 8.80
C ALA A 42 13.95 -22.63 9.52
N PRO A 43 13.68 -21.32 9.42
CA PRO A 43 12.44 -20.73 9.90
C PRO A 43 11.18 -21.39 9.31
N ARG A 44 10.12 -21.45 10.12
CA ARG A 44 8.81 -22.01 9.71
C ARG A 44 7.73 -20.95 9.57
N SER A 45 8.04 -19.72 9.97
CA SER A 45 7.19 -18.55 9.86
C SER A 45 7.91 -17.49 9.06
N PHE A 46 7.17 -16.74 8.24
CA PHE A 46 7.70 -15.55 7.58
C PHE A 46 8.23 -14.53 8.59
N TRP A 47 7.61 -14.44 9.78
CA TRP A 47 7.97 -13.49 10.83
C TRP A 47 9.32 -13.76 11.50
N GLU A 48 9.75 -15.03 11.54
CA GLU A 48 11.05 -15.44 12.11
C GLU A 48 12.25 -14.98 11.26
N LEU A 49 12.00 -14.44 10.07
CA LEU A 49 13.02 -13.87 9.19
C LEU A 49 13.40 -12.43 9.55
N PHE A 50 12.63 -11.77 10.43
CA PHE A 50 12.86 -10.39 10.85
C PHE A 50 13.60 -10.33 12.20
N GLU A 51 14.42 -9.30 12.39
CA GLU A 51 15.12 -9.06 13.66
C GLU A 51 14.13 -8.91 14.84
N ASP A 52 13.04 -8.19 14.62
CA ASP A 52 11.91 -8.10 15.56
C ASP A 52 10.67 -8.82 14.99
N SER A 53 10.57 -10.11 15.28
CA SER A 53 9.45 -10.93 14.82
C SER A 53 8.10 -10.48 15.39
N SER A 54 8.06 -9.86 16.57
CA SER A 54 6.82 -9.38 17.19
C SER A 54 6.26 -8.19 16.43
N THR A 55 7.08 -7.17 16.21
CA THR A 55 6.67 -5.96 15.50
C THR A 55 6.34 -6.26 14.04
N ALA A 56 7.12 -7.11 13.37
CA ALA A 56 6.83 -7.51 11.99
C ALA A 56 5.44 -8.17 11.89
N LYS A 57 5.12 -9.07 12.81
CA LYS A 57 3.83 -9.76 12.84
C LYS A 57 2.67 -8.80 13.11
N GLU A 58 2.83 -7.86 14.05
CA GLU A 58 1.80 -6.87 14.36
C GLU A 58 1.56 -5.91 13.19
N MET A 59 2.63 -5.36 12.60
CA MET A 59 2.50 -4.35 11.54
C MET A 59 2.10 -4.92 10.18
N MET A 60 2.52 -6.14 9.85
CA MET A 60 2.35 -6.71 8.50
C MET A 60 1.38 -7.89 8.46
N GLY A 61 1.05 -8.48 9.60
CA GLY A 61 0.13 -9.62 9.70
C GLY A 61 -1.34 -9.22 9.83
N GLU A 62 -1.61 -8.01 10.28
CA GLU A 62 -2.94 -7.43 10.38
C GLU A 62 -3.40 -6.81 9.04
N GLU A 63 -4.53 -6.09 9.05
CA GLU A 63 -4.96 -5.32 7.89
C GLU A 63 -3.87 -4.35 7.44
N TYR A 64 -3.61 -4.33 6.12
CA TYR A 64 -2.64 -3.39 5.58
C TYR A 64 -3.11 -1.95 5.80
N LEU A 65 -2.16 -1.06 6.07
CA LEU A 65 -2.45 0.36 6.22
C LEU A 65 -2.80 0.97 4.86
N LEU A 66 -4.09 1.27 4.66
CA LEU A 66 -4.57 1.96 3.47
C LEU A 66 -4.58 3.48 3.70
N VAL A 67 -3.65 4.19 3.05
CA VAL A 67 -3.70 5.66 2.97
C VAL A 67 -4.55 6.06 1.76
N ASP A 68 -5.84 6.26 2.00
CA ASP A 68 -6.80 6.68 0.96
C ASP A 68 -6.83 8.20 0.80
N LEU A 69 -5.90 8.71 -0.02
CA LEU A 69 -5.77 10.15 -0.30
C LEU A 69 -7.04 10.76 -0.91
N GLN A 70 -7.88 9.96 -1.57
CA GLN A 70 -9.11 10.47 -2.19
C GLN A 70 -10.21 10.71 -1.15
N LYS A 71 -10.16 10.03 0.00
CA LYS A 71 -11.07 10.28 1.13
C LYS A 71 -10.60 11.41 2.05
N GLN A 72 -9.31 11.74 2.03
CA GLN A 72 -8.75 12.81 2.86
C GLN A 72 -9.04 14.19 2.24
N SER A 73 -9.42 15.18 3.06
CA SER A 73 -9.54 16.56 2.60
C SER A 73 -8.14 17.17 2.37
N ASP A 74 -8.06 18.20 1.54
CA ASP A 74 -6.79 18.88 1.29
C ASP A 74 -6.28 19.58 2.55
N ASP A 75 -7.17 20.11 3.40
CA ASP A 75 -6.79 20.74 4.67
C ASP A 75 -6.14 19.73 5.64
N ALA A 76 -6.70 18.51 5.74
CA ALA A 76 -6.12 17.45 6.58
C ALA A 76 -4.79 16.92 6.03
N ILE A 77 -4.55 17.06 4.73
CA ILE A 77 -3.25 16.77 4.12
C ILE A 77 -2.26 17.89 4.46
N GLU A 78 -2.68 19.15 4.36
CA GLU A 78 -1.85 20.33 4.64
C GLU A 78 -1.30 20.35 6.08
N GLU A 79 -2.11 19.92 7.06
CA GLU A 79 -1.71 19.80 8.48
C GLU A 79 -0.48 18.89 8.70
N LYS A 80 -0.19 17.97 7.77
CA LYS A 80 0.94 17.02 7.85
C LYS A 80 2.27 17.62 7.37
N LYS A 81 2.31 18.91 7.01
CA LYS A 81 3.54 19.64 6.61
C LYS A 81 4.27 18.95 5.45
N HIS A 82 5.53 18.57 5.63
CA HIS A 82 6.35 17.92 4.59
C HIS A 82 5.73 16.64 4.03
N LEU A 83 5.11 15.82 4.87
CA LEU A 83 4.41 14.61 4.42
C LEU A 83 3.18 14.99 3.59
N GLY A 84 2.48 16.05 4.01
CA GLY A 84 1.34 16.62 3.31
C GLY A 84 1.68 17.06 1.89
N MET A 85 2.85 17.64 1.68
CA MET A 85 3.30 18.08 0.34
C MET A 85 3.38 16.90 -0.65
N MET A 86 3.97 15.77 -0.22
CA MET A 86 4.03 14.55 -1.03
C MET A 86 2.63 13.99 -1.29
N GLU A 87 1.81 13.87 -0.25
CA GLU A 87 0.45 13.36 -0.35
C GLU A 87 -0.44 14.21 -1.27
N TYR A 88 -0.32 15.54 -1.18
CA TYR A 88 -1.05 16.49 -2.02
C TYR A 88 -0.68 16.31 -3.49
N MET A 89 0.61 16.22 -3.80
CA MET A 89 1.11 15.93 -5.15
C MET A 89 0.55 14.60 -5.65
N LEU A 90 0.63 13.52 -4.86
CA LEU A 90 0.14 12.19 -5.23
C LEU A 90 -1.37 12.17 -5.49
N LYS A 91 -2.15 12.86 -4.65
CA LYS A 91 -3.61 12.95 -4.77
C LYS A 91 -4.02 13.58 -6.10
N HIS A 92 -3.32 14.66 -6.49
CA HIS A 92 -3.71 15.52 -7.60
C HIS A 92 -2.88 15.33 -8.87
N ILE A 93 -1.88 14.43 -8.90
CA ILE A 93 -0.94 14.25 -10.03
C ILE A 93 -1.62 14.01 -11.40
N LYS A 94 -2.86 13.53 -11.41
CA LYS A 94 -3.63 13.30 -12.64
C LYS A 94 -4.38 14.54 -13.12
N ALA A 95 -4.23 15.67 -12.45
CA ALA A 95 -4.77 16.95 -12.89
C ALA A 95 -4.21 17.27 -14.29
N ARG A 96 -5.08 17.71 -15.19
CA ARG A 96 -4.68 18.08 -16.55
C ARG A 96 -3.71 19.25 -16.55
N ASP A 97 -3.85 20.14 -15.57
CA ASP A 97 -3.03 21.33 -15.43
C ASP A 97 -2.00 21.15 -14.31
N ILE A 98 -0.87 20.56 -14.69
CA ILE A 98 0.24 20.28 -13.77
C ILE A 98 0.86 21.59 -13.24
N LEU A 99 0.85 22.67 -14.03
CA LEU A 99 1.38 23.97 -13.60
C LEU A 99 0.52 24.59 -12.49
N ASN A 100 -0.80 24.53 -12.64
CA ASN A 100 -1.72 24.97 -11.59
C ASN A 100 -1.59 24.13 -10.32
N LEU A 101 -1.36 22.82 -10.46
CA LEU A 101 -1.08 21.95 -9.32
C LEU A 101 0.21 22.35 -8.59
N TRP A 102 1.29 22.63 -9.34
CA TRP A 102 2.52 23.16 -8.76
C TRP A 102 2.30 24.48 -8.05
N GLN A 103 1.57 25.40 -8.66
CA GLN A 103 1.23 26.67 -8.04
C GLN A 103 0.50 26.47 -6.70
N SER A 104 -0.57 25.66 -6.68
CA SER A 104 -1.32 25.36 -5.46
C SER A 104 -0.47 24.68 -4.39
N LEU A 105 0.44 23.78 -4.78
CA LEU A 105 1.35 23.12 -3.85
C LEU A 105 2.33 24.11 -3.22
N LEU A 106 2.91 25.01 -4.03
CA LEU A 106 3.84 26.03 -3.54
C LEU A 106 3.16 27.02 -2.59
N GLU A 107 1.91 27.41 -2.88
CA GLU A 107 1.11 28.29 -2.04
C GLU A 107 0.72 27.62 -0.71
N LYS A 108 0.26 26.37 -0.73
CA LYS A 108 -0.21 25.66 0.47
C LYS A 108 0.92 25.21 1.41
N PHE A 109 2.10 24.92 0.86
CA PHE A 109 3.20 24.34 1.62
C PHE A 109 4.40 25.28 1.78
N GLU A 110 4.22 26.60 1.63
CA GLU A 110 5.29 27.61 1.68
C GLU A 110 6.23 27.42 2.88
N SER A 111 5.66 27.31 4.09
CA SER A 111 6.45 27.09 5.33
C SER A 111 7.27 25.80 5.32
N SER A 112 6.73 24.73 4.71
CA SER A 112 7.42 23.45 4.60
C SER A 112 8.53 23.50 3.55
N ILE A 113 8.39 24.33 2.52
CA ILE A 113 9.36 24.55 1.44
C ILE A 113 10.54 25.39 1.93
N GLU A 114 10.30 26.41 2.74
CA GLU A 114 11.39 27.20 3.34
C GLU A 114 12.32 26.32 4.19
N ILE A 115 11.72 25.46 5.02
CA ILE A 115 12.45 24.48 5.84
C ILE A 115 13.18 23.45 4.96
N ASP A 116 12.58 23.01 3.85
CA ASP A 116 13.21 22.11 2.86
C ASP A 116 14.49 22.74 2.29
N LYS A 117 14.39 24.02 1.91
CA LYS A 117 15.50 24.80 1.35
C LYS A 117 16.63 25.05 2.36
N GLU A 118 16.29 25.41 3.60
CA GLU A 118 17.28 25.68 4.65
C GLU A 118 18.09 24.44 5.02
N ASN A 119 17.44 23.29 5.10
CA ASN A 119 18.07 22.03 5.50
C ASN A 119 18.66 21.24 4.32
N GLY A 120 18.56 21.76 3.09
CA GLY A 120 19.04 21.09 1.88
C GLY A 120 18.27 19.81 1.54
N PHE A 121 17.02 19.71 2.00
CA PHE A 121 16.18 18.57 1.69
C PHE A 121 15.75 18.62 0.21
N ILE A 122 15.68 17.43 -0.37
CA ILE A 122 15.69 17.20 -1.82
C ILE A 122 14.23 17.15 -2.35
N TYR A 123 13.21 17.31 -1.50
CA TYR A 123 11.84 16.88 -1.79
C TYR A 123 11.25 17.58 -3.01
N ILE A 124 11.43 18.90 -3.17
CA ILE A 124 10.95 19.61 -4.37
C ILE A 124 11.58 19.03 -5.64
N LYS A 125 12.86 18.68 -5.62
CA LYS A 125 13.54 18.10 -6.78
C LYS A 125 12.94 16.73 -7.12
N TRP A 126 12.66 15.88 -6.13
CA TRP A 126 12.00 14.59 -6.36
C TRP A 126 10.58 14.76 -6.90
N LEU A 127 9.79 15.69 -6.33
CA LEU A 127 8.45 15.99 -6.80
C LEU A 127 8.47 16.52 -8.23
N LEU A 128 9.44 17.37 -8.58
CA LEU A 128 9.63 17.89 -9.94
C LEU A 128 9.87 16.75 -10.93
N TRP A 129 10.81 15.86 -10.63
CA TRP A 129 11.09 14.66 -11.44
C TRP A 129 9.86 13.74 -11.56
N TYR A 130 9.11 13.58 -10.48
CA TYR A 130 7.90 12.78 -10.47
C TYR A 130 6.81 13.38 -11.38
N SER A 131 6.63 14.70 -11.35
CA SER A 131 5.64 15.39 -12.17
C SER A 131 6.02 15.53 -13.64
N ASP A 132 7.31 15.73 -13.93
CA ASP A 132 7.84 15.85 -15.30
C ASP A 132 7.62 14.56 -16.09
N ALA A 133 7.80 13.40 -15.44
CA ALA A 133 7.52 12.10 -16.03
C ALA A 133 6.02 11.85 -16.36
N LYS A 134 5.13 12.78 -16.04
CA LYS A 134 3.68 12.69 -16.26
C LYS A 134 3.12 13.74 -17.23
N VAL A 135 3.93 14.69 -17.66
CA VAL A 135 3.63 15.66 -18.73
C VAL A 135 3.92 15.02 -20.09
#